data_AF-A0AAV9LXU4-F1
#
_entry.id   AF-A0AAV9LXU4-F1
#
_cell.length_a   1.000
_cell.length_b   1.000
_cell.length_c   1.000
_cell.angle_alpha   90.00
_cell.angle_beta   90.00
_cell.angle_gamma   90.00
#
_symmetry.space_group_name_H-M   'P 1'
#
loop_
_entity.id
_entity.type
_entity.pdbx_description
1 polymer ?
#
loop_
_entity_poly.entity_id
_entity_poly.type
_entity_poly.pdbx_seq_one_letter_code
_entity_poly.pdbx_strand_id
1 'polypeptide(L)'
;MEQVKLLGFWYSPFSHRVEWALKIKGVKYEYIEEDRNNKSPSILPKDPYDRALARFWAKFLDDKVATMVNTFLRKGEEQENGKKEVCEMLKVLDNELKDKKLFVGDKFGFADMAANFVGLWLRIFQEASGVVLVTSEKFPNFCGWRDEYINCN
;
A
#
# COMPACT_ATOMS: atom_id res chain seq x y z
N MET A 1 -23.28 -32.02 14.85
CA MET A 1 -22.92 -31.13 15.97
C MET A 1 -21.63 -30.44 15.57
N GLU A 2 -21.59 -29.11 15.59
CA GLU A 2 -20.37 -28.39 15.27
C GLU A 2 -19.30 -28.61 16.36
N GLN A 3 -18.07 -28.84 15.92
CA GLN A 3 -16.92 -29.03 16.81
C GLN A 3 -16.47 -27.66 17.33
N VAL A 4 -16.42 -27.49 18.65
CA VAL A 4 -15.98 -26.23 19.28
C VAL A 4 -14.47 -26.07 19.09
N LYS A 5 -14.06 -24.95 18.51
CA LYS A 5 -12.64 -24.60 18.32
C LYS A 5 -12.28 -23.43 19.23
N LEU A 6 -11.25 -23.61 20.06
CA LEU A 6 -10.69 -22.58 20.91
C LEU A 6 -9.39 -22.07 20.29
N LEU A 7 -9.46 -20.88 19.69
CA LEU A 7 -8.28 -20.16 19.19
C LEU A 7 -7.61 -19.45 20.37
N GLY A 8 -6.36 -19.78 20.68
CA GLY A 8 -5.69 -19.27 21.86
C GLY A 8 -4.18 -19.17 21.69
N PHE A 9 -3.54 -18.45 22.61
CA PHE A 9 -2.08 -18.40 22.71
C PHE A 9 -1.68 -18.98 24.05
N TRP A 10 -0.73 -19.92 24.07
CA TRP A 10 -0.44 -20.73 25.27
C TRP A 10 0.01 -19.90 26.48
N TYR A 11 0.52 -18.68 26.29
CA TYR A 11 0.90 -17.77 27.39
C TYR A 11 -0.20 -16.76 27.78
N SER A 12 -1.34 -16.76 27.09
CA SER A 12 -2.41 -15.79 27.31
C SER A 12 -3.28 -16.16 28.52
N PRO A 13 -3.33 -15.32 29.57
CA PRO A 13 -4.21 -15.59 30.71
C PRO A 13 -5.70 -15.57 30.34
N PHE A 14 -6.07 -14.96 29.21
CA PHE A 14 -7.45 -14.93 28.72
C PHE A 14 -7.84 -16.25 28.04
N SER A 15 -6.94 -16.86 27.27
CA SER A 15 -7.17 -18.16 26.63
C SER A 15 -7.41 -19.25 27.67
N HIS A 16 -6.64 -19.23 28.77
CA HIS A 16 -6.83 -20.14 29.90
C HIS A 16 -8.21 -20.01 30.56
N ARG A 17 -8.76 -18.80 30.71
CA ARG A 17 -10.09 -18.62 31.32
C ARG A 17 -11.18 -19.33 30.51
N VAL A 18 -11.12 -19.22 29.18
CA VAL A 18 -12.07 -19.87 28.27
C VAL A 18 -11.85 -21.38 28.28
N GLU A 19 -10.60 -21.83 28.26
CA GLU A 19 -10.27 -23.25 28.36
C GLU A 19 -10.81 -23.89 29.65
N TRP A 20 -10.61 -23.23 30.80
CA TRP A 20 -11.16 -23.66 32.08
C TRP A 20 -12.69 -23.70 32.08
N ALA A 21 -13.36 -22.70 31.49
CA ALA A 21 -14.81 -22.69 31.38
C ALA A 21 -15.33 -23.87 30.55
N LEU A 22 -14.68 -24.20 29.43
CA LEU A 22 -15.03 -25.34 28.58
C LEU A 22 -14.81 -26.67 29.31
N LYS A 23 -13.69 -26.82 30.04
CA LYS A 23 -13.40 -27.99 30.87
C LYS A 23 -14.46 -28.19 31.97
N ILE A 24 -14.81 -27.14 32.70
CA ILE A 24 -15.82 -27.19 33.78
C ILE A 24 -17.20 -27.57 33.23
N LYS A 25 -17.54 -27.11 32.03
CA LYS A 25 -18.82 -27.42 31.37
C LYS A 25 -18.85 -28.75 30.63
N GLY A 26 -17.75 -29.51 30.60
CA GLY A 26 -17.67 -30.80 29.90
C GLY A 26 -17.83 -30.69 28.39
N VAL A 27 -17.57 -29.51 27.81
CA VAL A 27 -17.68 -29.28 26.36
C VAL A 27 -16.40 -29.78 25.70
N LYS A 28 -16.51 -30.71 24.74
CA LYS A 28 -15.35 -31.13 23.93
C LYS A 28 -14.94 -29.98 23.02
N TYR A 29 -13.65 -29.66 23.01
CA TYR A 29 -13.09 -28.62 22.17
C TYR A 29 -11.76 -29.06 21.54
N GLU A 30 -11.42 -28.43 20.42
CA GLU A 30 -10.11 -28.48 19.79
C GLU A 30 -9.39 -27.16 20.10
N TYR A 31 -8.24 -27.23 20.77
CA TYR A 31 -7.40 -26.05 21.00
C TYR A 31 -6.48 -25.86 19.80
N ILE A 32 -6.52 -24.67 19.21
CA ILE A 32 -5.67 -24.28 18.09
C ILE A 32 -4.76 -23.17 18.61
N GLU A 33 -3.46 -23.46 18.62
CA GLU A 33 -2.44 -22.48 18.99
C GLU A 33 -2.32 -21.43 17.88
N GLU A 34 -2.69 -20.22 18.21
CA GLU A 34 -2.55 -19.04 17.36
C GLU A 34 -1.13 -18.49 17.50
N ASP A 35 -0.36 -18.60 16.42
CA ASP A 35 0.92 -17.93 16.35
C ASP A 35 0.69 -16.41 16.24
N ARG A 36 0.92 -15.69 17.35
CA ARG A 36 0.88 -14.21 17.40
C ARG A 36 1.85 -13.54 16.41
N ASN A 37 2.86 -14.28 15.92
CA ASN A 37 3.79 -13.81 14.89
C ASN A 37 3.30 -14.13 13.47
N ASN A 38 2.39 -15.09 13.32
CA ASN A 38 1.65 -15.39 12.09
C ASN A 38 0.44 -14.47 11.95
N LYS A 39 0.64 -13.17 12.19
CA LYS A 39 -0.24 -12.16 11.61
C LYS A 39 -0.07 -12.30 10.10
N SER A 40 -1.16 -12.27 9.34
CA SER A 40 -1.15 -12.11 7.88
C SER A 40 0.01 -11.20 7.46
N PRO A 41 0.75 -11.47 6.36
CA PRO A 41 1.93 -10.71 5.97
C PRO A 41 1.70 -9.22 6.22
N SER A 42 2.41 -8.65 7.19
CA SER A 42 2.16 -7.28 7.62
C SER A 42 2.37 -6.37 6.42
N ILE A 43 1.31 -5.68 6.00
CA ILE A 43 1.34 -4.74 4.87
C ILE A 43 2.38 -3.63 5.12
N LEU A 44 2.62 -3.32 6.40
CA LEU A 44 3.73 -2.46 6.83
C LEU A 44 4.98 -3.28 7.16
N PRO A 45 6.18 -2.80 6.79
CA PRO A 45 7.44 -3.39 7.20
C PRO A 45 7.58 -3.59 8.72
N LYS A 46 8.31 -4.61 9.13
CA LYS A 46 8.62 -4.88 10.55
C LYS A 46 9.61 -3.85 11.10
N ASP A 47 10.59 -3.48 10.29
CA ASP A 47 11.58 -2.47 10.65
C ASP A 47 10.89 -1.10 10.90
N PRO A 48 11.17 -0.41 12.02
CA PRO A 48 10.55 0.88 12.32
C PRO A 48 10.86 1.97 11.30
N TYR A 49 12.06 1.98 10.71
CA TYR A 49 12.47 2.95 9.71
C TYR A 49 11.74 2.72 8.40
N ASP A 50 11.74 1.48 7.88
CA ASP A 50 11.01 1.13 6.66
C ASP A 50 9.51 1.41 6.79
N ARG A 51 8.95 1.16 7.98
CA ARG A 51 7.55 1.46 8.27
C ARG A 51 7.25 2.96 8.32
N ALA A 52 8.18 3.78 8.80
CA ALA A 52 8.06 5.23 8.74
C ALA A 52 8.13 5.72 7.28
N LEU A 53 9.04 5.17 6.49
CA LEU A 53 9.18 5.48 5.07
C LEU A 53 7.92 5.10 4.28
N ALA A 54 7.34 3.93 4.55
CA ALA A 54 6.11 3.50 3.89
C ALA A 54 4.94 4.45 4.17
N ARG A 55 4.83 4.95 5.41
CA ARG A 55 3.82 5.93 5.79
C ARG A 55 4.07 7.31 5.18
N PHE A 56 5.34 7.71 5.08
CA PHE A 56 5.73 8.95 4.44
C PHE A 56 5.27 8.96 2.98
N TRP A 57 5.61 7.92 2.21
CA TRP A 57 5.22 7.84 0.81
C TRP A 57 3.72 7.78 0.60
N ALA A 58 3.01 6.98 1.40
CA ALA A 58 1.54 6.94 1.34
C ALA A 58 0.93 8.33 1.57
N LYS A 59 1.38 9.04 2.63
CA LYS A 59 0.90 10.39 2.91
C LYS A 59 1.26 11.40 1.81
N PHE A 60 2.50 11.34 1.31
CA PHE A 60 2.96 12.22 0.23
C PHE A 60 2.10 12.06 -1.03
N LEU A 61 1.78 10.82 -1.40
CA LEU A 61 0.93 10.50 -2.56
C LEU A 61 -0.50 10.96 -2.33
N ASP A 62 -1.10 10.62 -1.19
CA ASP A 62 -2.47 10.99 -0.82
C ASP A 62 -2.68 12.51 -0.82
N ASP A 63 -1.74 13.26 -0.25
CA ASP A 63 -1.79 14.72 -0.19
C ASP A 63 -1.76 15.36 -1.60
N LYS A 64 -1.30 14.63 -2.63
CA LYS A 64 -1.17 15.11 -4.02
C LYS A 64 -2.27 14.63 -4.97
N VAL A 65 -3.13 13.69 -4.55
CA VAL A 65 -4.21 13.14 -5.40
C VAL A 65 -5.16 14.24 -5.89
N ALA A 66 -5.57 15.16 -5.01
CA ALA A 66 -6.49 16.24 -5.38
C ALA A 66 -5.91 17.15 -6.47
N THR A 67 -4.63 17.51 -6.37
CA THR A 67 -3.93 18.31 -7.39
C THR A 67 -3.87 17.56 -8.72
N MET A 68 -3.56 16.26 -8.71
CA MET A 68 -3.54 15.46 -9.95
C MET A 68 -4.91 15.41 -10.62
N VAL A 69 -5.96 15.08 -9.87
CA VAL A 69 -7.33 15.04 -10.41
C VAL A 69 -7.73 16.39 -10.98
N ASN A 70 -7.47 17.49 -10.26
CA ASN A 70 -7.77 18.84 -10.73
C ASN A 70 -7.02 19.19 -12.02
N THR A 71 -5.78 18.70 -12.20
CA THR A 71 -4.99 18.95 -13.42
C THR A 71 -5.67 18.39 -14.68
N PHE A 72 -6.41 17.29 -14.55
CA PHE A 72 -7.13 16.67 -15.66
C PHE A 72 -8.56 17.17 -15.83
N LEU A 73 -9.26 17.50 -14.73
CA LEU A 73 -10.66 17.94 -14.77
C LEU A 73 -10.83 19.43 -15.04
N ARG A 74 -9.90 20.27 -14.58
CA ARG A 74 -9.98 21.73 -14.72
C ARG A 74 -9.30 22.21 -16.01
N LYS A 75 -9.58 23.45 -16.41
CA LYS A 75 -9.04 24.10 -17.61
C LYS A 75 -8.49 25.49 -17.28
N GLY A 76 -7.63 26.01 -18.15
CA GLY A 76 -7.04 27.35 -18.01
C GLY A 76 -5.84 27.38 -17.06
N GLU A 77 -5.64 28.50 -16.37
CA GLU A 77 -4.46 28.75 -15.52
C GLU A 77 -4.29 27.73 -14.39
N GLU A 78 -5.39 27.28 -13.77
CA GLU A 78 -5.34 26.26 -12.73
C GLU A 78 -4.81 24.91 -13.24
N GLN A 79 -5.12 24.57 -14.49
CA GLN A 79 -4.59 23.38 -15.12
C GLN A 79 -3.08 23.53 -15.36
N GLU A 80 -2.59 24.66 -15.87
CA GLU A 80 -1.15 24.87 -16.06
C GLU A 80 -0.35 24.80 -14.75
N ASN A 81 -0.88 25.40 -13.69
CA ASN A 81 -0.25 25.35 -12.37
C ASN A 81 -0.24 23.92 -11.81
N GLY A 82 -1.34 23.19 -11.95
CA GLY A 82 -1.42 21.77 -11.60
C GLY A 82 -0.41 20.92 -12.38
N LYS A 83 -0.26 21.14 -13.70
CA LYS A 83 0.72 20.42 -14.52
C LYS A 83 2.15 20.61 -14.01
N LYS A 84 2.52 21.82 -13.60
CA LYS A 84 3.86 22.10 -13.05
C LYS A 84 4.07 21.35 -11.74
N GLU A 85 3.11 21.42 -10.82
CA GLU A 85 3.21 20.73 -9.53
C GLU A 85 3.26 19.20 -9.68
N VAL A 86 2.43 18.64 -10.56
CA VAL A 86 2.44 17.20 -10.86
C VAL A 86 3.76 16.78 -11.53
N CYS A 87 4.32 17.60 -12.43
CA CYS A 87 5.64 17.33 -13.00
C CYS A 87 6.75 17.32 -11.93
N GLU A 88 6.74 18.26 -10.97
CA GLU A 88 7.72 18.26 -9.88
C GLU A 88 7.58 17.04 -8.98
N MET A 89 6.34 16.64 -8.67
CA MET A 89 6.08 15.41 -7.93
C MET A 89 6.62 14.18 -8.68
N LEU A 90 6.37 14.09 -9.99
CA LEU A 90 6.86 12.99 -10.82
C LEU A 90 8.38 12.93 -10.86
N LYS A 91 9.08 14.08 -10.83
CA LYS A 91 10.55 14.11 -10.69
C LYS A 91 11.00 13.51 -9.35
N VAL A 92 10.30 13.81 -8.26
CA VAL A 92 10.61 13.22 -6.94
C VAL A 92 10.44 11.70 -6.99
N LEU A 93 9.34 11.21 -7.57
CA LEU A 93 9.08 9.77 -7.70
C LEU A 93 10.10 9.08 -8.61
N ASP A 94 10.43 9.67 -9.76
CA ASP A 94 11.39 9.08 -10.70
C ASP A 94 12.80 8.96 -10.10
N ASN A 95 13.23 9.97 -9.33
CA ASN A 95 14.50 9.92 -8.62
C ASN A 95 14.51 8.88 -7.50
N GLU A 96 13.41 8.75 -6.75
CA GLU A 96 13.29 7.73 -5.70
C GLU A 96 13.35 6.31 -6.26
N LEU A 97 12.77 6.10 -7.45
CA LEU A 97 12.64 4.80 -8.11
C LEU A 97 13.85 4.41 -8.97
N LYS A 98 14.89 5.26 -9.06
CA LYS A 98 16.03 5.06 -9.97
C LYS A 98 16.72 3.70 -9.81
N ASP A 99 16.88 3.25 -8.57
CA ASP A 99 17.56 1.98 -8.24
C ASP A 99 16.63 1.03 -7.47
N LYS A 100 15.32 1.29 -7.51
CA LYS A 100 14.32 0.57 -6.71
C LYS A 100 13.19 0.05 -7.57
N LYS A 101 12.84 -1.22 -7.34
CA LYS A 101 11.66 -1.84 -7.94
C LYS A 101 10.35 -1.50 -7.25
N LEU A 102 10.42 -1.08 -5.98
CA LEU A 102 9.28 -0.76 -5.13
C LEU A 102 9.66 0.40 -4.21
N PHE A 103 8.67 1.08 -3.64
CA PHE A 103 8.94 2.24 -2.78
C PHE A 103 9.71 1.87 -1.51
N VAL A 104 9.41 0.72 -0.91
CA VAL A 104 10.01 0.29 0.35
C VAL A 104 10.31 -1.21 0.35
N GLY A 105 11.60 -1.53 0.43
CA GLY A 105 12.09 -2.91 0.46
C GLY A 105 11.90 -3.65 -0.87
N ASP A 106 12.00 -4.98 -0.82
CA ASP A 106 12.00 -5.85 -2.01
C ASP A 106 10.66 -6.53 -2.28
N LYS A 107 9.63 -6.23 -1.48
CA LYS A 107 8.31 -6.88 -1.56
C LYS A 107 7.21 -5.84 -1.60
N PHE A 108 6.21 -6.09 -2.44
CA PHE A 108 5.06 -5.21 -2.60
C PHE A 108 4.40 -4.92 -1.25
N GLY A 109 4.26 -3.63 -0.92
CA GLY A 109 3.86 -3.21 0.42
C GLY A 109 2.90 -2.03 0.45
N PHE A 110 2.71 -1.47 1.65
CA PHE A 110 1.77 -0.38 1.91
C PHE A 110 1.94 0.83 0.99
N ALA A 111 3.19 1.25 0.73
CA ALA A 111 3.47 2.42 -0.11
C ALA A 111 3.08 2.18 -1.57
N ASP A 112 3.36 0.99 -2.10
CA ASP A 112 2.99 0.62 -3.47
C ASP A 112 1.46 0.55 -3.62
N MET A 113 0.75 0.05 -2.61
CA MET A 113 -0.72 0.09 -2.58
C MET A 113 -1.25 1.53 -2.64
N ALA A 114 -0.67 2.45 -1.85
CA ALA A 114 -1.05 3.87 -1.88
C ALA A 114 -0.71 4.53 -3.23
N ALA A 115 0.31 4.04 -3.93
CA ALA A 115 0.71 4.51 -5.25
C ALA A 115 -0.25 4.10 -6.40
N ASN A 116 -1.38 3.43 -6.11
CA ASN A 116 -2.36 3.02 -7.12
C ASN A 116 -2.82 4.16 -8.05
N PHE A 117 -3.01 5.37 -7.52
CA PHE A 117 -3.42 6.49 -8.35
C PHE A 117 -2.37 6.83 -9.42
N VAL A 118 -1.09 6.88 -9.04
CA VAL A 118 -0.01 7.19 -9.98
C VAL A 118 0.34 5.99 -10.87
N GLY A 119 0.25 4.77 -10.35
CA GLY A 119 0.53 3.55 -11.09
C GLY A 119 -0.50 3.21 -12.16
N LEU A 120 -1.79 3.30 -11.84
CA LEU A 120 -2.86 2.88 -12.75
C LEU A 120 -3.64 4.07 -13.33
N TRP A 121 -4.22 4.89 -12.46
CA TRP A 121 -5.19 5.91 -12.86
C TRP A 121 -4.58 7.05 -13.67
N LEU A 122 -3.32 7.42 -13.38
CA LEU A 122 -2.65 8.50 -14.09
C LEU A 122 -2.65 8.27 -15.60
N ARG A 123 -2.35 7.05 -16.06
CA ARG A 123 -2.36 6.72 -17.50
C ARG A 123 -3.76 6.91 -18.09
N ILE A 124 -4.78 6.41 -17.41
CA ILE A 124 -6.18 6.51 -17.85
C ILE A 124 -6.59 7.98 -17.97
N PHE A 125 -6.24 8.82 -16.98
CA PHE A 125 -6.53 10.25 -17.03
C PHE A 125 -5.80 10.98 -18.16
N GLN A 126 -4.55 10.63 -18.45
CA GLN A 126 -3.82 11.21 -19.59
C GLN A 126 -4.46 10.85 -20.93
N GLU A 127 -4.85 9.59 -21.11
CA GLU A 127 -5.52 9.12 -22.33
C GLU A 127 -6.90 9.77 -22.50
N ALA A 128 -7.70 9.87 -21.43
CA ALA A 128 -9.05 10.44 -21.47
C ALA A 128 -9.07 11.97 -21.65
N SER A 129 -8.11 12.69 -21.07
CA SER A 129 -8.03 14.16 -21.14
C SER A 129 -7.21 14.69 -22.31
N GLY A 130 -6.39 13.85 -22.94
CA GLY A 130 -5.39 14.25 -23.92
C GLY A 130 -4.19 15.01 -23.34
N VAL A 131 -4.12 15.16 -22.01
CA VAL A 131 -3.02 15.83 -21.32
C VAL A 131 -1.93 14.80 -20.98
N VAL A 132 -0.80 14.87 -21.68
CA VAL A 132 0.33 13.97 -21.43
C VAL A 132 1.34 14.63 -20.47
N LEU A 133 1.54 14.02 -19.29
CA LEU A 133 2.49 14.48 -18.27
C LEU A 133 3.70 13.55 -18.15
N VAL A 134 3.46 12.24 -18.26
CA VAL A 134 4.47 11.19 -18.13
C VAL A 134 4.81 10.65 -19.50
N THR A 135 6.10 10.72 -19.86
CA THR A 135 6.67 10.01 -21.01
C THR A 135 7.89 9.23 -20.54
N SER A 136 8.20 8.10 -21.19
CA SER A 136 9.38 7.28 -20.89
C SER A 136 10.70 8.05 -21.05
N GLU A 137 10.73 9.05 -21.93
CA GLU A 137 11.88 9.93 -22.11
C GLU A 137 12.13 10.85 -20.91
N LYS A 138 11.07 11.31 -20.23
CA LYS A 138 11.17 12.25 -19.10
C LYS A 138 11.28 11.56 -17.76
N PHE A 139 10.60 10.42 -17.60
CA PHE A 139 10.50 9.69 -16.34
C PHE A 139 10.69 8.18 -16.57
N PRO A 140 11.89 7.75 -16.97
CA PRO A 140 12.15 6.36 -17.33
C PRO A 140 11.98 5.41 -16.14
N ASN A 141 12.43 5.80 -14.95
CA ASN A 141 12.42 4.94 -13.77
C ASN A 141 10.98 4.74 -13.25
N PHE A 142 10.22 5.83 -13.21
CA PHE A 142 8.80 5.77 -12.87
C PHE A 142 8.01 4.93 -13.88
N CYS A 143 8.30 5.05 -15.18
CA CYS A 143 7.66 4.20 -16.19
C CYS A 143 8.00 2.72 -15.99
N GLY A 144 9.26 2.39 -15.70
CA GLY A 144 9.69 1.02 -15.40
C GLY A 144 8.96 0.45 -14.18
N TRP A 145 8.93 1.20 -13.06
CA TRP A 145 8.17 0.83 -11.86
C TRP A 145 6.68 0.62 -12.16
N ARG A 146 6.08 1.52 -12.93
CA ARG A 146 4.65 1.43 -13.28
C ARG A 146 4.33 0.17 -14.08
N ASP A 147 5.22 -0.20 -15.01
CA ASP A 147 5.03 -1.40 -15.81
C ASP A 147 5.17 -2.66 -14.94
N GLU A 148 6.08 -2.68 -13.96
CA GLU A 148 6.13 -3.75 -12.94
C GLU A 148 4.86 -3.75 -12.06
N TYR A 149 4.39 -2.58 -11.62
CA TYR A 149 3.20 -2.40 -10.78
C TYR A 149 1.94 -2.98 -11.44
N ILE A 150 1.69 -2.66 -12.72
CA ILE A 150 0.52 -3.13 -13.46
C ILE A 150 0.58 -4.64 -13.69
N ASN A 151 1.78 -5.20 -13.89
CA ASN A 151 1.96 -6.62 -14.15
C ASN A 151 1.89 -7.49 -12.89
N CYS A 152 1.82 -6.90 -11.68
CA CYS A 152 1.63 -7.60 -10.40
C CYS A 152 2.48 -8.88 -10.23
N ASN A 153 3.77 -8.81 -10.61
CA ASN A 153 4.74 -9.90 -10.43
C ASN A 153 5.60 -9.71 -9.18
#